data_AF-A0A1I6I945-F1
#
_entry.id   AF-A0A1I6I945-F1
#
_cell.length_a   1.000
_cell.length_b   1.000
_cell.length_c   1.000
_cell.angle_alpha   90.00
_cell.angle_beta   90.00
_cell.angle_gamma   90.00
#
_symmetry.space_group_name_H-M   'P 1'
#
loop_
_entity.id
_entity.type
_entity.pdbx_description
1 polymer ?
#
loop_
_entity_poly.entity_id
_entity_poly.type
_entity_poly.pdbx_seq_one_letter_code
_entity_poly.pdbx_strand_id
1 'polypeptide(L)'
;MSGEDRADRLRRRRRRAKDRARTDETDETDETDETVKTAKPDEIDETEETGETDGTDKTDGSDETDESDETDESDEPQLSVKDEQKPTYMYLPHSVRRDLDRAYSMLKADYEYEYQEGFEKNRHFYPLVVSLGLEAVDELDAEDVRARLEDEL
;
A
#
# COMPACT_ATOMS: atom_id res chain seq x y z
N MET A 1 -35.44 31.27 8.71
CA MET A 1 -34.44 30.84 7.70
C MET A 1 -34.29 29.34 7.84
N SER A 2 -34.67 28.56 6.81
CA SER A 2 -34.70 27.09 6.91
C SER A 2 -33.30 26.51 7.04
N GLY A 3 -33.08 25.74 8.10
CA GLY A 3 -31.91 24.89 8.28
C GLY A 3 -31.95 23.77 7.26
N GLU A 4 -31.21 23.94 6.17
CA GLU A 4 -31.08 22.90 5.14
C GLU A 4 -30.12 21.84 5.68
N ASP A 5 -30.67 20.67 6.00
CA ASP A 5 -30.00 19.50 6.57
C ASP A 5 -28.75 19.12 5.74
N ARG A 6 -27.60 18.94 6.39
CA ARG A 6 -26.31 18.62 5.74
C ARG A 6 -26.43 17.40 4.82
N ALA A 7 -27.31 16.46 5.17
CA ALA A 7 -27.64 15.27 4.39
C ALA A 7 -28.29 15.59 3.04
N ASP A 8 -29.18 16.58 2.95
CA ASP A 8 -29.87 16.92 1.71
C ASP A 8 -28.96 17.63 0.71
N ARG A 9 -27.98 18.41 1.21
CA ARG A 9 -26.93 19.01 0.38
C ARG A 9 -26.09 17.93 -0.31
N LEU A 10 -25.69 16.89 0.43
CA LEU A 10 -24.93 15.75 -0.10
C LEU A 10 -25.73 14.95 -1.15
N ARG A 11 -27.01 14.71 -0.89
CA ARG A 11 -27.90 14.01 -1.84
C ARG A 11 -28.06 14.77 -3.15
N ARG A 12 -28.25 16.10 -3.10
CA ARG A 12 -28.33 16.93 -4.32
C ARG A 12 -27.03 16.93 -5.11
N ARG A 13 -25.87 16.98 -4.43
CA ARG A 13 -24.56 16.92 -5.10
C ARG A 13 -24.36 15.60 -5.85
N ARG A 14 -24.72 14.47 -5.24
CA ARG A 14 -24.59 13.14 -5.86
C ARG A 14 -25.51 12.96 -7.08
N ARG A 15 -26.77 13.45 -7.02
CA ARG A 15 -27.67 13.42 -8.18
C ARG A 15 -27.13 14.24 -9.35
N ARG A 16 -26.66 15.47 -9.10
CA ARG A 16 -26.08 16.33 -10.15
C ARG A 16 -24.86 15.72 -10.84
N ALA A 17 -24.01 15.02 -10.09
CA ALA A 17 -22.86 14.33 -10.67
C ALA A 17 -23.29 13.16 -11.58
N LYS A 18 -24.31 12.40 -11.16
CA LYS A 18 -24.85 11.28 -11.96
C LYS A 18 -25.57 11.75 -13.23
N ASP A 19 -26.31 12.86 -13.14
CA ASP A 19 -27.01 13.43 -14.29
C ASP A 19 -26.01 13.98 -15.32
N ARG A 20 -24.90 14.60 -14.89
CA ARG A 20 -23.82 15.04 -15.79
C ARG A 20 -23.11 13.88 -16.50
N ALA A 21 -22.83 12.79 -15.78
CA ALA A 21 -22.21 11.62 -16.38
C ALA A 21 -23.12 10.94 -17.42
N ARG A 22 -24.45 11.05 -17.29
CA ARG A 22 -25.41 10.53 -18.27
C ARG A 22 -25.58 11.41 -19.52
N THR A 23 -25.27 12.70 -19.44
CA THR A 23 -25.41 13.62 -20.59
C THR A 23 -24.19 13.63 -21.51
N ASP A 24 -23.10 12.96 -21.13
CA ASP A 24 -21.86 12.83 -21.94
C ASP A 24 -21.80 11.52 -22.76
N GLU A 25 -22.82 10.64 -22.68
CA GLU A 25 -22.85 9.34 -23.39
C GLU A 25 -23.84 9.29 -24.58
N THR A 26 -24.44 10.42 -24.98
CA THR A 26 -25.37 10.45 -26.13
C THR A 26 -25.13 11.65 -27.04
N ASP A 27 -24.05 11.62 -27.80
CA ASP A 27 -24.03 12.24 -29.13
C ASP A 27 -23.01 11.49 -30.00
N GLU A 28 -23.33 11.29 -31.28
CA GLU A 28 -22.63 10.49 -32.31
C GLU A 28 -23.12 9.03 -32.52
N THR A 29 -24.34 8.88 -33.04
CA THR A 29 -24.68 7.78 -33.98
C THR A 29 -25.51 8.33 -35.15
N ASP A 30 -24.94 8.30 -36.36
CA ASP A 30 -25.63 8.39 -37.66
C ASP A 30 -24.59 7.91 -38.70
N GLU A 31 -24.76 7.02 -39.67
CA GLU A 31 -25.79 6.08 -40.13
C GLU A 31 -25.07 5.19 -41.19
N THR A 32 -25.71 4.10 -41.62
CA THR A 32 -25.45 3.26 -42.83
C THR A 32 -24.33 2.20 -42.76
N ASP A 33 -24.41 1.03 -43.40
CA ASP A 33 -25.47 0.15 -43.92
C ASP A 33 -24.74 -1.11 -44.44
N GLU A 34 -25.48 -2.22 -44.57
CA GLU A 34 -25.27 -3.33 -45.51
C GLU A 34 -24.09 -4.34 -45.34
N THR A 35 -24.50 -5.53 -44.87
CA THR A 35 -24.38 -6.84 -45.57
C THR A 35 -23.12 -7.72 -45.53
N VAL A 36 -23.45 -9.02 -45.52
CA VAL A 36 -22.76 -10.21 -46.07
C VAL A 36 -21.94 -11.09 -45.12
N LYS A 37 -22.41 -12.34 -45.09
CA LYS A 37 -21.82 -13.56 -44.52
C LYS A 37 -20.60 -14.04 -45.31
N THR A 38 -19.55 -14.49 -44.63
CA THR A 38 -18.65 -15.61 -45.02
C THR A 38 -17.73 -15.92 -43.83
N ALA A 39 -17.82 -17.11 -43.22
CA ALA A 39 -16.97 -18.29 -43.47
C ALA A 39 -15.52 -18.18 -42.94
N LYS A 40 -15.20 -19.10 -42.01
CA LYS A 40 -13.92 -19.44 -41.34
C LYS A 40 -12.63 -19.29 -42.20
N PRO A 41 -11.47 -19.06 -41.57
CA PRO A 41 -10.61 -20.18 -41.13
C PRO A 41 -9.98 -20.03 -39.72
N ASP A 42 -9.53 -21.17 -39.20
CA ASP A 42 -8.57 -21.33 -38.09
C ASP A 42 -7.22 -20.69 -38.46
N GLU A 43 -6.59 -19.95 -37.52
CA GLU A 43 -5.16 -20.05 -37.20
C GLU A 43 -4.83 -19.23 -35.92
N ILE A 44 -3.93 -19.82 -35.14
CA ILE A 44 -3.25 -19.40 -33.91
C ILE A 44 -2.75 -17.94 -33.84
N ASP A 45 -2.82 -17.31 -32.67
CA ASP A 45 -1.72 -16.48 -32.12
C ASP A 45 -1.86 -16.28 -30.60
N GLU A 46 -0.72 -16.34 -29.92
CA GLU A 46 -0.53 -16.07 -28.51
C GLU A 46 -0.56 -14.56 -28.27
N THR A 47 -1.36 -14.07 -27.32
CA THR A 47 -1.08 -12.79 -26.66
C THR A 47 -1.37 -12.87 -25.18
N GLU A 48 -0.29 -12.81 -24.40
CA GLU A 48 -0.31 -12.25 -23.06
C GLU A 48 -0.93 -10.85 -23.11
N GLU A 49 -2.00 -10.62 -22.35
CA GLU A 49 -2.30 -9.27 -21.89
C GLU A 49 -1.92 -9.16 -20.42
N THR A 50 -0.76 -8.54 -20.24
CA THR A 50 -0.32 -7.81 -19.06
C THR A 50 -1.42 -6.86 -18.58
N GLY A 51 -2.04 -7.19 -17.45
CA GLY A 51 -2.83 -6.25 -16.67
C GLY A 51 -1.93 -5.31 -15.87
N GLU A 52 -1.21 -4.40 -16.54
CA GLU A 52 -0.79 -3.15 -15.92
C GLU A 52 -2.00 -2.23 -15.81
N THR A 53 -2.46 -1.97 -14.59
CA THR A 53 -2.94 -0.63 -14.22
C THR A 53 -2.65 -0.36 -12.76
N ASP A 54 -1.57 0.40 -12.58
CA ASP A 54 -1.58 1.69 -11.91
C ASP A 54 -1.68 1.72 -10.38
N GLY A 55 -0.57 2.16 -9.80
CA GLY A 55 -0.45 2.46 -8.39
C GLY A 55 -1.35 3.62 -8.01
N THR A 56 -2.30 3.37 -7.12
CA THR A 56 -2.77 4.41 -6.23
C THR A 56 -2.08 4.25 -4.90
N ASP A 57 -0.92 4.89 -4.80
CA ASP A 57 -0.36 5.39 -3.55
C ASP A 57 -1.42 6.30 -2.91
N LYS A 58 -2.17 5.73 -1.97
CA LYS A 58 -2.95 6.51 -1.02
C LYS A 58 -2.07 6.70 0.19
N THR A 59 -1.37 7.82 0.15
CA THR A 59 -0.98 8.63 1.30
C THR A 59 -2.04 8.52 2.39
N ASP A 60 -1.77 7.70 3.40
CA ASP A 60 -2.50 7.74 4.66
C ASP A 60 -1.76 8.71 5.57
N GLY A 61 -1.93 10.00 5.26
CA GLY A 61 -1.71 11.06 6.23
C GLY A 61 -2.90 11.05 7.17
N SER A 62 -2.85 10.17 8.17
CA SER A 62 -3.71 10.32 9.33
C SER A 62 -3.15 11.49 10.14
N ASP A 63 -3.80 12.63 9.97
CA ASP A 63 -3.75 13.80 10.84
C ASP A 63 -4.26 13.35 12.21
N GLU A 64 -3.36 12.76 13.01
CA GLU A 64 -3.61 12.50 14.42
C GLU A 64 -3.61 13.86 15.11
N THR A 65 -4.81 14.30 15.44
CA THR A 65 -5.10 15.45 16.30
C THR A 65 -4.21 15.44 17.54
N ASP A 66 -3.38 16.47 17.62
CA ASP A 66 -2.62 16.93 18.78
C ASP A 66 -3.58 17.19 19.96
N GLU A 67 -3.86 16.15 20.75
CA GLU A 67 -4.39 16.30 22.10
C GLU A 67 -3.19 16.51 23.03
N SER A 68 -3.07 17.75 23.47
CA SER A 68 -2.06 18.24 24.38
C SER A 68 -2.25 17.58 25.75
N ASP A 69 -1.33 16.70 26.14
CA ASP A 69 -1.15 16.34 27.54
C ASP A 69 0.20 16.93 28.01
N GLU A 70 0.10 18.04 28.72
CA GLU A 70 1.23 18.64 29.42
C GLU A 70 1.57 17.83 30.67
N THR A 71 2.65 17.06 30.63
CA THR A 71 3.46 16.76 31.82
C THR A 71 4.94 16.60 31.46
N ASP A 72 5.64 17.72 31.61
CA ASP A 72 6.98 17.96 32.20
C ASP A 72 8.02 16.81 32.35
N GLU A 73 9.26 17.19 31.98
CA GLU A 73 10.58 16.64 32.38
C GLU A 73 11.22 15.49 31.56
N SER A 74 11.72 15.81 30.36
CA SER A 74 13.14 15.66 29.94
C SER A 74 13.24 15.82 28.42
N ASP A 75 13.34 17.07 27.97
CA ASP A 75 13.42 17.45 26.56
C ASP A 75 14.87 17.29 26.07
N GLU A 76 15.33 16.05 25.91
CA GLU A 76 16.36 15.78 24.91
C GLU A 76 15.65 15.75 23.55
N PRO A 77 16.09 16.53 22.55
CA PRO A 77 15.48 16.49 21.23
C PRO A 77 15.71 15.08 20.67
N GLN A 78 14.69 14.22 20.67
CA GLN A 78 14.74 12.97 19.94
C GLN A 78 14.96 13.35 18.47
N LEU A 79 16.17 13.12 17.97
CA LEU A 79 16.50 13.44 16.60
C LEU A 79 15.54 12.66 15.70
N SER A 80 15.12 13.30 14.62
CA SER A 80 14.26 12.63 13.65
C SER A 80 14.97 11.38 13.14
N VAL A 81 14.24 10.27 12.99
CA VAL A 81 14.77 9.03 12.40
C VAL A 81 15.46 9.31 11.05
N LYS A 82 15.02 10.35 10.33
CA LYS A 82 15.59 10.78 9.06
C LYS A 82 16.97 11.44 9.17
N ASP A 83 17.28 12.03 10.31
CA ASP A 83 18.56 12.70 10.56
C ASP A 83 19.63 11.70 11.04
N GLU A 84 19.21 10.60 11.67
CA GLU A 84 20.10 9.55 12.18
C GLU A 84 20.31 8.39 11.19
N GLN A 85 19.28 8.02 10.41
CA GLN A 85 19.30 6.80 9.61
C GLN A 85 19.41 7.08 8.11
N LYS A 86 20.23 6.29 7.41
CA LYS A 86 20.36 6.36 5.97
C LYS A 86 19.18 5.65 5.30
N PRO A 87 18.39 6.33 4.44
CA PRO A 87 17.28 5.68 3.76
C PRO A 87 17.81 4.57 2.84
N THR A 88 17.25 3.38 3.00
CA THR A 88 17.64 2.19 2.24
C THR A 88 16.41 1.61 1.56
N TYR A 89 16.47 1.46 0.24
CA TYR A 89 15.38 0.94 -0.58
C TYR A 89 15.77 -0.44 -1.13
N MET A 90 14.84 -1.39 -1.06
CA MET A 90 15.06 -2.77 -1.52
C MET A 90 13.78 -3.36 -2.10
N TYR A 91 13.94 -4.25 -3.07
CA TYR A 91 12.84 -5.02 -3.64
C TYR A 91 12.73 -6.34 -2.89
N LEU A 92 11.55 -6.64 -2.36
CA LEU A 92 11.26 -7.88 -1.68
C LEU A 92 10.17 -8.66 -2.42
N PRO A 93 10.27 -10.01 -2.48
CA PRO A 93 9.16 -10.83 -2.93
C PRO A 93 7.88 -10.53 -2.15
N HIS A 94 6.73 -10.61 -2.80
CA HIS A 94 5.44 -10.31 -2.17
C HIS A 94 5.17 -11.17 -0.93
N SER A 95 5.59 -12.43 -0.94
CA SER A 95 5.51 -13.34 0.20
C SER A 95 6.28 -12.79 1.41
N VAL A 96 7.55 -12.45 1.22
CA VAL A 96 8.43 -11.92 2.26
C VAL A 96 7.88 -10.62 2.82
N ARG A 97 7.41 -9.70 1.96
CA ARG A 97 6.79 -8.44 2.41
C ARG A 97 5.55 -8.70 3.28
N ARG A 98 4.68 -9.62 2.86
CA ARG A 98 3.48 -9.98 3.64
C ARG A 98 3.85 -10.56 5.00
N ASP A 99 4.88 -11.40 5.05
CA ASP A 99 5.32 -12.03 6.28
C ASP A 99 5.95 -11.00 7.24
N LEU A 100 6.69 -10.01 6.72
CA LEU A 100 7.16 -8.86 7.50
C LEU A 100 6.00 -8.05 8.10
N ASP A 101 4.98 -7.73 7.31
CA ASP A 101 3.83 -6.96 7.79
C ASP A 101 3.09 -7.71 8.90
N ARG A 102 2.91 -9.03 8.76
CA ARG A 102 2.32 -9.88 9.80
C ARG A 102 3.17 -9.90 11.08
N ALA A 103 4.48 -10.09 10.94
CA ALA A 103 5.40 -10.11 12.08
C ALA A 103 5.38 -8.77 12.83
N TYR A 104 5.35 -7.64 12.10
CA TYR A 104 5.21 -6.32 12.69
C TYR A 104 3.92 -6.20 13.50
N SER A 105 2.77 -6.56 12.95
CA SER A 105 1.49 -6.45 13.65
C SER A 105 1.44 -7.26 14.94
N MET A 106 2.02 -8.47 14.94
CA MET A 106 2.09 -9.32 16.13
C MET A 106 3.02 -8.71 17.18
N LEU A 107 4.26 -8.39 16.79
CA LEU A 107 5.25 -7.86 17.72
C LEU A 107 4.83 -6.49 18.30
N LYS A 108 4.23 -5.63 17.47
CA LYS A 108 3.65 -4.35 17.91
C LYS A 108 2.62 -4.57 19.01
N ALA A 109 1.66 -5.46 18.77
CA ALA A 109 0.58 -5.71 19.72
C ALA A 109 1.11 -6.25 21.05
N ASP A 110 2.03 -7.21 20.99
CA ASP A 110 2.65 -7.79 22.19
C ASP A 110 3.46 -6.75 22.97
N TYR A 111 4.27 -5.93 22.26
CA TYR A 111 5.10 -4.90 22.87
C TYR A 111 4.26 -3.77 23.50
N GLU A 112 3.28 -3.23 22.77
CA GLU A 112 2.41 -2.17 23.27
C GLU A 112 1.53 -2.64 24.43
N TYR A 113 1.10 -3.91 24.43
CA TYR A 113 0.36 -4.50 25.55
C TYR A 113 1.22 -4.62 26.81
N GLU A 114 2.46 -5.09 26.66
CA GLU A 114 3.34 -5.34 27.80
C GLU A 114 3.94 -4.05 28.38
N TYR A 115 4.39 -3.14 27.52
CA TYR A 115 5.18 -1.97 27.92
C TYR A 115 4.41 -0.65 27.86
N GLN A 116 3.22 -0.60 27.23
CA GLN A 116 2.43 0.63 27.05
C GLN A 116 3.19 1.73 26.29
N GLU A 117 4.18 1.36 25.48
CA GLU A 117 5.01 2.24 24.66
C GLU A 117 4.78 1.99 23.18
N GLY A 118 4.76 3.05 22.36
CA GLY A 118 4.48 2.96 20.93
C GLY A 118 5.58 2.22 20.16
N PHE A 119 5.17 1.31 19.26
CA PHE A 119 6.11 0.50 18.48
C PHE A 119 6.04 0.81 16.97
N GLU A 120 6.95 1.67 16.53
CA GLU A 120 7.07 2.13 15.14
C GLU A 120 7.88 1.21 14.20
N LYS A 121 7.48 1.19 12.91
CA LYS A 121 8.15 0.37 11.86
C LYS A 121 9.62 0.76 11.63
N ASN A 122 9.86 2.04 11.32
CA ASN A 122 11.19 2.50 10.89
C ASN A 122 12.17 2.67 12.06
N ARG A 123 11.66 3.06 13.23
CA ARG A 123 12.49 3.28 14.42
C ARG A 123 12.87 1.97 15.12
N HIS A 124 11.94 1.01 15.21
CA HIS A 124 12.14 -0.19 16.02
C HIS A 124 12.16 -1.47 15.18
N PHE A 125 11.11 -1.72 14.39
CA PHE A 125 10.91 -3.02 13.75
C PHE A 125 11.96 -3.37 12.69
N TYR A 126 12.15 -2.51 11.68
CA TYR A 126 13.09 -2.82 10.60
C TYR A 126 14.54 -2.94 11.09
N PRO A 127 15.06 -2.03 11.94
CA PRO A 127 16.39 -2.20 12.51
C PRO A 127 16.55 -3.53 13.26
N LEU A 128 15.55 -3.94 14.05
CA LEU A 128 15.57 -5.21 14.78
C LEU A 128 15.59 -6.42 13.85
N VAL A 129 14.73 -6.43 12.82
CA VAL A 129 14.69 -7.54 11.85
C VAL A 129 16.01 -7.64 11.09
N VAL A 130 16.58 -6.51 10.66
CA VAL A 130 17.85 -6.48 9.94
C VAL A 130 19.00 -6.93 10.85
N SER A 131 19.06 -6.50 12.11
CA SER A 131 20.12 -6.92 13.03
C SER A 131 20.08 -8.43 13.29
N LEU A 132 18.91 -8.98 13.60
CA LEU A 132 18.73 -10.43 13.80
C LEU A 132 19.03 -11.22 12.52
N GLY A 133 18.66 -10.69 11.36
CA GLY A 133 18.97 -11.29 10.06
C GLY A 133 20.47 -11.32 9.77
N LEU A 134 21.19 -10.23 10.08
CA LEU A 134 22.65 -10.16 9.92
C LEU A 134 23.37 -11.14 10.85
N GLU A 135 22.93 -11.25 12.11
CA GLU A 135 23.45 -12.26 13.05
C GLU A 135 23.26 -13.67 12.49
N ALA A 136 22.07 -13.99 11.97
CA ALA A 136 21.79 -15.29 11.37
C ALA A 136 22.64 -15.56 10.11
N VAL A 137 22.95 -14.54 9.32
CA VAL A 137 23.79 -14.66 8.11
C VAL A 137 25.27 -14.83 8.46
N ASP A 138 25.77 -14.20 9.52
CA ASP A 138 27.17 -14.31 9.97
C ASP A 138 27.51 -15.75 10.43
N GLU A 139 26.51 -16.50 10.87
CA GLU A 139 26.65 -17.91 11.25
C GLU A 139 26.70 -18.88 10.06
N LEU A 140 26.35 -18.44 8.84
CA LEU A 140 26.30 -19.31 7.66
C LEU A 140 27.65 -19.39 6.96
N ASP A 141 28.02 -20.61 6.55
CA ASP A 141 29.14 -20.79 5.62
C ASP A 141 28.68 -20.71 4.14
N ALA A 142 29.65 -20.71 3.23
CA ALA A 142 29.36 -20.56 1.80
C ALA A 142 28.54 -21.71 1.21
N GLU A 143 28.62 -22.92 1.77
CA GLU A 143 27.84 -24.07 1.32
C GLU A 143 26.38 -23.94 1.80
N ASP A 144 26.17 -23.52 3.06
CA ASP A 144 24.85 -23.23 3.61
C ASP A 144 24.10 -22.12 2.85
N VAL A 145 24.82 -21.07 2.47
CA VAL A 145 24.25 -19.96 1.67
C VAL A 145 23.83 -20.49 0.30
N ARG A 146 24.69 -21.29 -0.34
CA ARG A 146 24.41 -21.83 -1.67
C ARG A 146 23.16 -22.73 -1.65
N ALA A 147 23.05 -23.62 -0.68
CA ALA A 147 21.90 -24.51 -0.55
C ALA A 147 20.58 -23.71 -0.44
N ARG A 148 20.56 -22.65 0.37
CA ARG A 148 19.37 -21.79 0.54
C ARG A 148 18.95 -21.05 -0.71
N LEU A 149 19.91 -20.58 -1.52
CA LEU A 149 19.61 -19.89 -2.77
C LEU A 149 19.09 -20.86 -3.85
N GLU A 150 19.50 -22.12 -3.82
CA GLU A 150 19.00 -23.14 -4.75
C GLU A 150 17.57 -23.60 -4.40
N ASP A 151 17.16 -23.56 -3.13
CA ASP A 151 15.80 -23.89 -2.69
C ASP A 151 14.74 -22.80 -3.03
N GLU A 152 15.18 -21.58 -3.36
CA GLU A 152 14.29 -20.46 -3.74
C GLU A 152 14.10 -20.30 -5.26
N LEU A 153 14.77 -21.12 -6.08
CA LEU A 153 14.69 -21.15 -7.55
C LEU A 153 13.75 -22.25 -8.07
#